data_AF-A0A845DJH0-F1
#
_entry.id   AF-A0A845DJH0-F1
#
_cell.length_a   1.000
_cell.length_b   1.000
_cell.length_c   1.000
_cell.angle_alpha   90.00
_cell.angle_beta   90.00
_cell.angle_gamma   90.00
#
_symmetry.space_group_name_H-M   'P 1'
#
loop_
_entity.id
_entity.type
_entity.pdbx_description
1 polymer ?
#
loop_
_entity_poly.entity_id
_entity_poly.type
_entity_poly.pdbx_seq_one_letter_code
_entity_poly.pdbx_strand_id
1 'polypeptide(L)' 'PYFLHRGRHLRQDLPHILAEARSRHPSLTILEAPHLDYDLRLVDVISDRLSEPAL' A
#
# COMPACT_ATOMS: atom_id res chain seq x y z
N PRO A 1 -3.40 1.18 -0.86
CA PRO A 1 -2.75 0.01 -0.21
C PRO A 1 -1.59 0.49 0.66
N TYR A 2 -1.51 0.11 1.94
CA TYR A 2 -0.43 0.59 2.83
C TYR A 2 0.84 -0.24 2.65
N PHE A 3 1.57 0.05 1.58
CA PHE A 3 2.81 -0.65 1.23
C PHE A 3 3.77 0.34 0.57
N LEU A 4 5.03 0.32 1.01
CA LEU A 4 6.10 1.12 0.40
C LEU A 4 6.62 0.51 -0.91
N HIS A 5 6.56 -0.83 -1.03
CA HIS A 5 7.06 -1.53 -2.20
C HIS A 5 6.07 -2.58 -2.69
N ARG A 6 6.04 -2.80 -4.02
CA ARG A 6 5.34 -3.90 -4.67
C ARG A 6 5.98 -5.27 -4.40
N GLY A 7 5.89 -5.73 -3.16
CA GLY A 7 6.27 -7.09 -2.74
C GLY A 7 5.31 -8.17 -3.24
N ARG A 8 5.65 -9.44 -3.01
CA ARG A 8 4.86 -10.62 -3.45
C ARG A 8 3.38 -10.55 -3.03
N HIS A 9 3.09 -10.10 -1.82
CA HIS A 9 1.71 -9.96 -1.29
C HIS A 9 0.82 -9.03 -2.12
N LEU A 10 1.38 -7.95 -2.69
CA LEU A 10 0.60 -7.02 -3.53
C LEU A 10 0.26 -7.59 -4.90
N ARG A 11 1.04 -8.56 -5.41
CA ARG A 11 0.87 -9.07 -6.77
C ARG A 11 -0.16 -10.18 -6.89
N GLN A 12 -0.49 -10.86 -5.80
CA GLN A 12 -1.35 -12.06 -5.82
C GLN A 12 -2.65 -11.81 -5.06
N ASP A 13 -2.57 -11.27 -3.84
CA ASP A 13 -3.73 -11.22 -2.94
C ASP A 13 -4.65 -10.04 -3.28
N LEU A 14 -4.07 -8.86 -3.55
CA LEU A 14 -4.85 -7.65 -3.84
C LEU A 14 -5.71 -7.77 -5.10
N PRO A 15 -5.20 -8.30 -6.24
CA PRO A 15 -6.03 -8.53 -7.42
C PRO A 15 -7.19 -9.48 -7.15
N HIS A 16 -6.96 -10.55 -6.37
CA HIS A 16 -7.99 -11.53 -6.03
C HIS A 16 -9.10 -10.90 -5.17
N ILE A 17 -8.73 -10.19 -4.10
CA ILE A 17 -9.68 -9.49 -3.21
C ILE A 17 -10.52 -8.47 -3.99
N LEU A 18 -9.89 -7.69 -4.89
CA LEU A 18 -10.60 -6.72 -5.72
C LEU A 18 -11.57 -7.38 -6.69
N ALA A 19 -11.20 -8.51 -7.29
CA ALA A 19 -12.07 -9.26 -8.19
C ALA A 19 -13.30 -9.79 -7.45
N GLU A 20 -13.12 -10.38 -6.27
CA GLU A 20 -14.24 -10.86 -5.44
C GLU A 20 -15.16 -9.73 -5.00
N ALA A 21 -14.61 -8.60 -4.56
CA ALA A 21 -15.40 -7.44 -4.14
C ALA A 21 -16.24 -6.88 -5.30
N ARG A 22 -15.66 -6.77 -6.50
CA ARG A 22 -16.37 -6.32 -7.71
C ARG A 22 -17.49 -7.29 -8.10
N SER A 23 -17.24 -8.60 -7.98
CA SER A 23 -18.25 -9.62 -8.24
C SER A 23 -19.43 -9.54 -7.26
N ARG A 24 -19.16 -9.33 -5.96
CA ARG A 24 -20.20 -9.22 -4.93
C ARG A 24 -20.99 -7.91 -4.97
N HIS A 25 -20.44 -6.86 -5.55
CA HIS A 25 -21.02 -5.51 -5.54
C HIS A 25 -21.02 -4.86 -6.94
N PRO A 26 -21.76 -5.41 -7.92
CA PRO A 26 -21.70 -4.96 -9.32
C PRO A 26 -22.22 -3.53 -9.55
N SER A 27 -22.98 -2.97 -8.61
CA SER A 27 -23.45 -1.58 -8.66
C SER A 27 -22.41 -0.55 -8.21
N LEU A 28 -21.29 -0.96 -7.63
CA LEU A 28 -20.26 -0.08 -7.12
C LEU A 28 -19.05 -0.03 -8.07
N THR A 29 -18.52 1.17 -8.30
CA THR A 29 -17.21 1.32 -8.94
C THR A 29 -16.11 1.17 -7.90
N ILE A 30 -15.36 0.06 -7.98
CA ILE A 30 -14.25 -0.24 -7.07
C ILE A 30 -12.93 -0.06 -7.80
N LEU A 31 -12.11 0.89 -7.34
CA LEU A 31 -10.82 1.25 -7.93
C LEU A 31 -9.67 0.85 -6.98
N GLU A 32 -8.56 0.41 -7.57
CA GLU A 32 -7.31 0.21 -6.84
C GLU A 32 -6.55 1.53 -6.79
N ALA A 33 -6.32 2.07 -5.60
CA ALA A 33 -5.42 3.20 -5.40
C ALA A 33 -3.95 2.75 -5.51
N PRO A 34 -3.02 3.62 -5.94
CA PRO A 34 -1.60 3.30 -5.90
C PRO A 34 -1.15 2.92 -4.48
N HIS A 35 -0.10 2.11 -4.41
CA HIS A 35 0.67 1.93 -3.18
C HIS A 35 1.45 3.21 -2.88
N LEU A 36 1.98 3.34 -1.66
CA LEU A 36 2.63 4.58 -1.22
C LEU A 36 3.85 4.92 -2.08
N ASP A 37 4.57 3.89 -2.52
CA ASP A 37 5.75 4.01 -3.39
C ASP A 37 6.79 4.98 -2.78
N TYR A 38 7.71 5.47 -3.60
CA TYR A 38 8.62 6.54 -3.23
C TYR A 38 7.89 7.89 -3.08
N ASP A 39 8.12 8.55 -1.95
CA ASP A 39 7.67 9.92 -1.68
C ASP A 39 8.71 10.60 -0.79
N LEU A 40 9.02 11.88 -1.06
CA LEU A 40 10.02 12.64 -0.29
C LEU A 40 9.64 12.76 1.20
N ARG A 41 8.35 12.74 1.53
CA ARG A 41 7.88 12.76 2.92
C ARG A 41 8.30 11.53 3.72
N LEU A 42 8.65 10.42 3.05
CA LEU A 42 9.22 9.25 3.71
C LEU A 42 10.65 9.50 4.20
N VAL A 43 11.38 10.43 3.57
CA VAL A 43 12.74 10.79 4.00
C VAL A 43 12.68 11.41 5.39
N ASP A 44 11.75 12.33 5.63
CA ASP A 44 11.58 12.97 6.94
C ASP A 44 11.28 11.92 8.02
N VAL A 45 10.38 10.98 7.73
CA VAL A 45 10.03 9.88 8.64
C VAL A 45 11.25 9.02 8.96
N ILE A 46 12.10 8.71 7.98
CA ILE A 46 13.33 7.94 8.16
C ILE A 46 14.36 8.75 8.96
N SER A 47 14.53 10.04 8.66
CA SER A 47 15.45 10.92 9.37
C SER A 47 15.11 11.05 10.85
N ASP A 48 13.82 11.13 11.18
CA ASP A 48 13.35 11.10 12.56
C ASP A 48 13.76 9.80 13.27
N ARG A 49 13.55 8.64 12.64
CA ARG A 49 13.93 7.33 13.22
C ARG A 49 15.44 7.19 13.41
N LEU A 50 16.24 7.70 12.49
CA LEU A 50 17.70 7.66 12.60
C LEU A 50 18.24 8.54 13.72
N SER A 51 17.46 9.55 14.13
CA SER A 51 17.82 10.49 15.20
C SER A 51 17.45 9.97 16.59
N GLU A 52 16.74 8.83 16.67
CA GLU A 52 16.37 8.22 17.94
C GLU A 52 17.60 7.59 18.61
N PRO A 53 17.84 7.84 19.92
CA PRO A 53 18.93 7.20 20.63
C PRO A 53 18.70 5.69 20.67
N ALA A 54 19.77 4.92 20.39
CA ALA A 54 19.72 3.46 20.50
C ALA A 54 19.39 3.06 21.94
N LEU A 55 18.37 2.19 22.09
CA LEU A 55 17.97 1.56 23.35
C LEU A 55 19.06 0.60 23.87
#